data_AF-A0A382DV61-F1
#
_entry.id   AF-A0A382DV61-F1
#
_cell.length_a   1.000
_cell.length_b   1.000
_cell.length_c   1.000
_cell.angle_alpha   90.00
_cell.angle_beta   90.00
_cell.angle_gamma   90.00
#
_symmetry.space_group_name_H-M   'P 1'
#
loop_
_entity.id
_entity.type
_entity.pdbx_description
1 polymer ?
#
loop_
_entity_poly.entity_id
_entity_poly.type
_entity_poly.pdbx_seq_one_letter_code
_entity_poly.pdbx_strand_id
1 'polypeptide(L)'
;MPCGNALLQLLFKGYERILSSYLFSLLIARSLVNSSFKSLSLLAVFFGLFNLSNIALSETVDEDTSLSIPLPDFTRFPIDGKTSHGSISMPDSVTNLSTYVPDGNFSGTDSFAWISFSGGLEQEHNVSITVTELDDPPVFTSFGGVSSTSLSVKENQKSVADLNSTDAEGEALSYSIDPALADNVLFDINSTSGNLRFKYSPNYERPSDSDANNTYEVVVVVSEDGNSSQKDTQAITVIV
;
A
#
# COMPACT_ATOMS: atom_id res chain seq x y z
N MET A 1 -2.03 16.80 35.84
CA MET A 1 -1.70 15.55 35.13
C MET A 1 -2.81 15.27 34.13
N PRO A 2 -2.69 15.65 32.84
CA PRO A 2 -3.63 15.20 31.83
C PRO A 2 -3.07 13.94 31.19
N CYS A 3 -3.65 12.80 31.53
CA CYS A 3 -3.51 11.57 30.75
C CYS A 3 -4.85 11.33 30.06
N GLY A 4 -4.83 11.12 28.74
CA GLY A 4 -5.99 10.68 27.99
C GLY A 4 -6.59 11.73 27.07
N ASN A 5 -5.87 12.15 26.01
CA ASN A 5 -6.54 12.79 24.88
C ASN A 5 -5.78 12.70 23.53
N ALA A 6 -5.14 11.56 23.24
CA ALA A 6 -4.51 11.34 21.95
C ALA A 6 -5.25 10.30 21.08
N LEU A 7 -5.92 9.32 21.69
CA LEU A 7 -6.60 8.25 20.95
C LEU A 7 -7.98 8.64 20.40
N LEU A 8 -8.61 9.69 20.94
CA LEU A 8 -9.93 10.14 20.52
C LEU A 8 -9.90 11.18 19.39
N GLN A 9 -8.75 11.80 19.11
CA GLN A 9 -8.65 12.82 18.06
C GLN A 9 -8.38 12.26 16.66
N LEU A 10 -7.87 11.03 16.54
CA LEU A 10 -7.66 10.40 15.22
C LEU A 10 -8.93 9.76 14.64
N LEU A 11 -9.90 9.36 15.47
CA LEU A 11 -11.16 8.74 15.04
C LEU A 11 -12.19 9.74 14.47
N PHE A 12 -11.94 11.06 14.56
CA PHE A 12 -12.94 12.07 14.22
C PHE A 12 -12.75 12.77 12.87
N LYS A 13 -11.61 12.63 12.19
CA LYS A 13 -11.39 13.36 10.93
C LYS A 13 -12.22 12.85 9.74
N GLY A 14 -12.59 11.56 9.72
CA GLY A 14 -13.47 11.00 8.68
C GLY A 14 -14.98 11.09 9.00
N TYR A 15 -15.36 11.12 10.29
CA TYR A 15 -16.77 11.01 10.72
C TYR A 15 -17.60 12.30 10.58
N GLU A 16 -16.97 13.48 10.52
CA GLU A 16 -17.66 14.77 10.54
C GLU A 16 -18.47 15.06 9.26
N ARG A 17 -18.08 14.50 8.10
CA ARG A 17 -18.78 14.78 6.83
C ARG A 17 -20.09 14.02 6.66
N ILE A 18 -20.21 12.82 7.21
CA ILE A 18 -21.38 11.95 7.05
C ILE A 18 -22.41 12.17 8.17
N LEU A 19 -21.94 12.44 9.40
CA LEU A 19 -22.81 12.71 10.54
C LEU A 19 -23.50 14.08 10.47
N SER A 20 -22.91 15.09 9.82
CA SER A 20 -23.52 16.42 9.73
C SER A 20 -24.90 16.39 9.05
N SER A 21 -25.07 15.54 8.03
CA SER A 21 -26.34 15.33 7.33
C SER A 21 -27.33 14.47 8.14
N TYR A 22 -26.85 13.46 8.86
CA TYR A 22 -27.66 12.52 9.66
C TYR A 22 -28.14 13.12 10.99
N LEU A 23 -27.30 13.88 11.71
CA LEU A 23 -27.70 14.55 12.95
C LEU A 23 -28.67 15.70 12.70
N PHE A 24 -28.52 16.44 11.59
CA PHE A 24 -29.40 17.56 11.26
C PHE A 24 -30.83 17.09 10.94
N SER A 25 -30.97 15.94 10.25
CA SER A 25 -32.26 15.32 9.96
C SER A 25 -32.90 14.70 11.22
N LEU A 26 -32.13 14.10 12.13
CA LEU A 26 -32.65 13.59 13.42
C LEU A 26 -33.10 14.70 14.37
N LEU A 27 -32.42 15.84 14.39
CA LEU A 27 -32.73 16.98 15.27
C LEU A 27 -34.03 17.69 14.83
N ILE A 28 -34.28 17.79 13.52
CA ILE A 28 -35.54 18.34 12.97
C ILE A 28 -36.72 17.38 13.23
N ALA A 29 -36.52 16.07 13.11
CA ALA A 29 -37.55 15.07 13.38
C ALA A 29 -38.01 15.09 14.85
N ARG A 30 -37.08 15.27 15.82
CA ARG A 30 -37.45 15.43 17.24
C ARG A 30 -38.21 16.72 17.54
N SER A 31 -37.94 17.81 16.81
CA SER A 31 -38.65 19.09 17.01
C SER A 31 -40.10 19.04 16.54
N LEU A 32 -40.42 18.23 15.52
CA LEU A 32 -41.77 18.19 14.92
C LEU A 32 -42.73 17.23 15.62
N VAL A 33 -42.23 16.13 16.23
CA VAL A 33 -43.04 15.16 17.00
C VAL A 33 -43.66 15.77 18.27
N ASN A 34 -43.12 16.89 18.77
CA ASN A 34 -43.68 17.62 19.91
C ASN A 34 -44.77 18.63 19.53
N SER A 35 -45.02 18.87 18.24
CA SER A 35 -46.10 19.75 17.78
C SER A 35 -47.31 18.94 17.28
N SER A 36 -48.46 19.23 17.86
CA SER A 36 -49.73 18.52 17.68
C SER A 36 -50.21 18.48 16.21
N PHE A 37 -49.97 17.37 15.51
CA PHE A 37 -50.63 17.07 14.24
C PHE A 37 -51.44 15.79 14.35
N LYS A 38 -52.73 15.96 14.71
CA LYS A 38 -53.77 14.95 14.59
C LYS A 38 -54.17 14.79 13.13
N SER A 39 -53.46 13.96 12.38
CA SER A 39 -53.95 13.43 11.10
C SER A 39 -53.09 12.24 10.71
N LEU A 40 -53.67 11.04 10.76
CA LEU A 40 -53.03 9.77 10.38
C LEU A 40 -52.70 9.68 8.88
N SER A 41 -52.91 10.75 8.10
CA SER A 41 -52.61 10.80 6.66
C SER A 41 -51.31 11.53 6.31
N LEU A 42 -50.58 12.07 7.29
CA LEU A 42 -49.31 12.78 7.04
C LEU A 42 -48.06 12.03 7.52
N LEU A 43 -48.21 10.84 8.12
CA LEU A 43 -47.08 10.04 8.59
C LEU A 43 -46.36 9.32 7.43
N ALA A 44 -47.07 9.04 6.33
CA ALA A 44 -46.49 8.43 5.13
C ALA A 44 -45.70 9.42 4.25
N VAL A 45 -45.87 10.73 4.45
CA VAL A 45 -45.16 11.76 3.65
C VAL A 45 -43.80 12.09 4.27
N PHE A 46 -43.60 11.85 5.58
CA PHE A 46 -42.35 12.16 6.26
C PHE A 46 -41.28 11.05 6.20
N PHE A 47 -41.68 9.81 5.90
CA PHE A 47 -40.75 8.71 5.61
C PHE A 47 -40.43 8.56 4.10
N GLY A 48 -41.13 9.31 3.23
CA GLY A 48 -41.02 9.16 1.77
C GLY A 48 -40.15 10.20 1.05
N LEU A 49 -39.44 11.09 1.77
CA LEU A 49 -38.77 12.23 1.11
C LEU A 49 -37.43 12.65 1.70
N PHE A 50 -36.75 11.79 2.47
CA PHE A 50 -35.29 11.88 2.46
C PHE A 50 -34.83 11.11 1.21
N ASN A 51 -34.95 11.77 0.06
CA ASN A 51 -34.06 11.48 -1.05
C ASN A 51 -32.66 11.69 -0.45
N LEU A 52 -31.97 10.60 -0.13
CA LEU A 52 -30.53 10.62 0.12
C LEU A 52 -29.92 11.02 -1.22
N SER A 53 -29.94 12.31 -1.54
CA SER A 53 -29.34 12.87 -2.74
C SER A 53 -27.98 12.25 -2.89
N ASN A 54 -27.74 11.55 -4.01
CA ASN A 54 -26.50 10.88 -4.40
C ASN A 54 -25.34 11.33 -3.53
N ILE A 55 -25.04 10.57 -2.47
CA ILE A 55 -23.90 10.88 -1.64
C ILE A 55 -22.70 10.42 -2.47
N ALA A 56 -22.14 11.35 -3.25
CA ALA A 56 -20.82 11.16 -3.83
C ALA A 56 -19.82 11.21 -2.67
N LEU A 57 -19.45 10.02 -2.17
CA LEU A 57 -18.34 9.90 -1.24
C LEU A 57 -17.05 10.01 -2.04
N SER A 58 -16.18 10.90 -1.60
CA SER A 58 -14.82 11.01 -2.09
C SER A 58 -13.91 10.83 -0.90
N GLU A 59 -13.11 9.78 -0.94
CA GLU A 59 -12.16 9.43 0.12
C GLU A 59 -10.74 9.34 -0.43
N THR A 60 -9.77 9.38 0.47
CA THR A 60 -8.35 9.22 0.16
C THR A 60 -7.76 8.16 1.06
N VAL A 61 -6.88 7.35 0.52
CA VAL A 61 -6.15 6.30 1.22
C VAL A 61 -4.75 6.23 0.65
N ASP A 62 -3.74 6.06 1.50
CA ASP A 62 -2.39 5.79 1.01
C ASP A 62 -2.37 4.36 0.43
N GLU A 63 -1.61 4.13 -0.64
CA GLU A 63 -1.37 2.78 -1.11
C GLU A 63 -0.78 1.92 0.01
N ASP A 64 -0.96 0.61 -0.12
CA ASP A 64 -0.63 -0.38 0.92
C ASP A 64 -1.34 -0.23 2.27
N THR A 65 -2.28 0.72 2.36
CA THR A 65 -3.16 0.85 3.51
C THR A 65 -4.61 0.55 3.13
N SER A 66 -5.43 0.31 4.16
CA SER A 66 -6.84 0.01 3.97
C SER A 66 -7.70 1.17 4.46
N LEU A 67 -8.83 1.36 3.80
CA LEU A 67 -9.81 2.39 4.13
C LEU A 67 -11.11 1.76 4.60
N SER A 68 -11.58 2.15 5.78
CA SER A 68 -12.91 1.78 6.27
C SER A 68 -13.97 2.73 5.71
N ILE A 69 -14.92 2.19 4.96
CA ILE A 69 -15.99 2.95 4.31
C ILE A 69 -17.35 2.53 4.89
N PRO A 70 -18.13 3.46 5.47
CA PRO A 70 -19.48 3.16 5.94
C PRO A 70 -20.46 3.04 4.76
N LEU A 71 -21.12 1.89 4.66
CA LEU A 71 -22.15 1.59 3.66
C LEU A 71 -23.50 1.31 4.36
N PRO A 72 -24.19 2.34 4.86
CA PRO A 72 -25.45 2.16 5.60
C PRO A 72 -26.56 1.64 4.67
N ASP A 73 -27.50 0.85 5.19
CA ASP A 73 -28.65 0.36 4.40
C ASP A 73 -28.24 -0.40 3.11
N PHE A 74 -27.05 -1.01 3.14
CA PHE A 74 -26.50 -1.82 2.06
C PHE A 74 -27.45 -2.97 1.69
N THR A 75 -27.71 -3.10 0.39
CA THR A 75 -28.54 -4.20 -0.14
C THR A 75 -27.79 -5.03 -1.18
N ARG A 76 -26.97 -4.41 -2.03
CA ARG A 76 -26.20 -5.11 -3.08
C ARG A 76 -24.88 -4.42 -3.42
N PHE A 77 -23.84 -5.21 -3.68
CA PHE A 77 -22.52 -4.81 -4.19
C PHE A 77 -22.38 -5.13 -5.70
N PRO A 78 -21.30 -4.69 -6.37
CA PRO A 78 -20.78 -5.35 -7.56
C PRO A 78 -20.50 -6.82 -7.25
N ILE A 79 -20.66 -7.69 -8.25
CA ILE A 79 -20.88 -9.14 -8.06
C ILE A 79 -19.70 -9.91 -7.44
N ASP A 80 -18.51 -9.32 -7.29
CA ASP A 80 -17.29 -10.03 -6.89
C ASP A 80 -16.43 -9.35 -5.81
N GLY A 81 -16.86 -8.20 -5.27
CA GLY A 81 -16.06 -7.47 -4.27
C GLY A 81 -14.74 -6.92 -4.81
N LYS A 82 -14.62 -6.78 -6.14
CA LYS A 82 -13.47 -6.16 -6.81
C LYS A 82 -13.84 -4.80 -7.36
N THR A 83 -12.84 -3.95 -7.43
CA THR A 83 -12.87 -2.68 -8.16
C THR A 83 -11.88 -2.77 -9.33
N SER A 84 -11.63 -1.66 -10.03
CA SER A 84 -10.66 -1.70 -11.15
C SER A 84 -9.22 -1.81 -10.66
N HIS A 85 -8.96 -1.29 -9.46
CA HIS A 85 -7.63 -1.16 -8.87
C HIS A 85 -7.62 -1.49 -7.38
N GLY A 86 -8.37 -2.52 -6.99
CA GLY A 86 -8.45 -2.96 -5.61
C GLY A 86 -9.61 -3.91 -5.33
N SER A 87 -9.93 -4.01 -4.05
CA SER A 87 -11.01 -4.85 -3.54
C SER A 87 -11.76 -4.17 -2.42
N ILE A 88 -13.04 -4.52 -2.29
CA ILE A 88 -13.95 -4.01 -1.25
C ILE A 88 -14.63 -5.20 -0.58
N SER A 89 -14.53 -5.27 0.76
CA SER A 89 -15.18 -6.33 1.52
C SER A 89 -16.70 -6.17 1.56
N MET A 90 -17.41 -7.28 1.85
CA MET A 90 -18.79 -7.18 2.32
C MET A 90 -18.86 -6.27 3.57
N PRO A 91 -19.96 -5.52 3.79
CA PRO A 91 -20.05 -4.67 4.96
C PRO A 91 -20.27 -5.54 6.19
N ASP A 92 -19.60 -5.21 7.27
CA ASP A 92 -19.79 -5.88 8.56
C ASP A 92 -21.24 -5.69 9.04
N SER A 93 -21.89 -6.78 9.47
CA SER A 93 -23.32 -6.78 9.78
C SER A 93 -23.70 -6.03 11.06
N VAL A 94 -22.70 -5.64 11.87
CA VAL A 94 -22.90 -4.90 13.11
C VAL A 94 -22.59 -3.42 12.92
N THR A 95 -21.50 -3.12 12.21
CA THR A 95 -20.96 -1.76 12.06
C THR A 95 -21.30 -1.09 10.74
N ASN A 96 -21.77 -1.85 9.75
CA ASN A 96 -21.96 -1.44 8.35
C ASN A 96 -20.70 -0.85 7.69
N LEU A 97 -19.52 -1.24 8.18
CA LEU A 97 -18.24 -0.83 7.60
C LEU A 97 -17.76 -1.87 6.59
N SER A 98 -17.31 -1.39 5.44
CA SER A 98 -16.58 -2.18 4.44
C SER A 98 -15.13 -1.75 4.39
N THR A 99 -14.22 -2.66 4.11
CA THR A 99 -12.79 -2.37 3.98
C THR A 99 -12.41 -2.36 2.51
N TYR A 100 -11.97 -1.20 2.03
CA TYR A 100 -11.31 -1.07 0.73
C TYR A 100 -9.80 -1.31 0.91
N VAL A 101 -9.23 -2.10 0.01
CA VAL A 101 -7.79 -2.35 -0.10
C VAL A 101 -7.40 -2.10 -1.56
N PRO A 102 -6.58 -1.08 -1.87
CA PRO A 102 -6.01 -0.88 -3.21
C PRO A 102 -5.27 -2.14 -3.68
N ASP A 103 -5.15 -2.32 -4.99
CA ASP A 103 -4.15 -3.24 -5.53
C ASP A 103 -2.74 -2.73 -5.16
N GLY A 104 -1.79 -3.63 -4.92
CA GLY A 104 -0.43 -3.22 -4.55
C GLY A 104 0.20 -2.35 -5.64
N ASN A 105 0.93 -1.32 -5.20
CA ASN A 105 1.70 -0.40 -6.05
C ASN A 105 0.80 0.38 -7.04
N PHE A 106 -0.49 0.55 -6.71
CA PHE A 106 -1.41 1.36 -7.47
C PHE A 106 -1.60 2.72 -6.82
N SER A 107 -1.19 3.77 -7.54
CA SER A 107 -1.57 5.15 -7.23
C SER A 107 -2.51 5.71 -8.31
N GLY A 108 -3.48 6.53 -7.91
CA GLY A 108 -4.45 7.13 -8.84
C GLY A 108 -5.89 7.08 -8.33
N THR A 109 -6.85 6.98 -9.25
CA THR A 109 -8.28 6.97 -8.91
C THR A 109 -8.90 5.62 -9.11
N ASP A 110 -9.70 5.17 -8.14
CA ASP A 110 -10.55 4.00 -8.23
C ASP A 110 -11.98 4.35 -7.83
N SER A 111 -12.93 3.48 -8.13
CA SER A 111 -14.32 3.71 -7.76
C SER A 111 -15.11 2.42 -7.67
N PHE A 112 -16.19 2.47 -6.89
CA PHE A 112 -17.21 1.45 -6.88
C PHE A 112 -18.59 2.06 -6.66
N ALA A 113 -19.61 1.31 -7.05
CA ALA A 113 -20.99 1.64 -6.77
C ALA A 113 -21.59 0.64 -5.78
N TRP A 114 -22.51 1.08 -4.93
CA TRP A 114 -23.31 0.21 -4.09
C TRP A 114 -24.78 0.62 -4.14
N ILE A 115 -25.68 -0.32 -3.86
CA ILE A 115 -27.13 -0.07 -3.89
C ILE A 115 -27.70 -0.15 -2.48
N SER A 116 -28.46 0.89 -2.11
CA SER A 116 -29.33 0.89 -0.92
C SER A 116 -30.79 0.72 -1.32
N PHE A 117 -31.60 0.20 -0.41
CA PHE A 117 -33.04 0.14 -0.55
C PHE A 117 -33.70 1.05 0.48
N SER A 118 -34.29 2.16 0.02
CA SER A 118 -34.98 3.11 0.88
C SER A 118 -36.37 3.41 0.33
N GLY A 119 -37.39 3.34 1.19
CA GLY A 119 -38.77 3.71 0.83
C GLY A 119 -39.39 2.90 -0.32
N GLY A 120 -38.92 1.69 -0.62
CA GLY A 120 -39.43 0.88 -1.73
C GLY A 120 -38.66 1.02 -3.04
N LEU A 121 -37.60 1.85 -3.08
CA LEU A 121 -36.80 2.11 -4.27
C LEU A 121 -35.34 1.71 -4.03
N GLU A 122 -34.72 1.14 -5.07
CA GLU A 122 -33.27 0.98 -5.13
C GLU A 122 -32.63 2.34 -5.49
N GLN A 123 -31.56 2.68 -4.78
CA GLN A 123 -30.75 3.85 -5.05
C GLN A 123 -29.28 3.45 -5.19
N GLU A 124 -28.67 3.83 -6.30
CA GLU A 124 -27.24 3.64 -6.53
C GLU A 124 -26.44 4.81 -5.97
N HIS A 125 -25.34 4.49 -5.30
CA HIS A 125 -24.38 5.43 -4.74
C HIS A 125 -23.00 5.15 -5.31
N ASN A 126 -22.32 6.19 -5.77
CA ASN A 126 -20.96 6.09 -6.29
C ASN A 126 -19.97 6.57 -5.23
N VAL A 127 -18.93 5.77 -5.00
CA VAL A 127 -17.80 6.10 -4.16
C VAL A 127 -16.58 6.27 -5.06
N SER A 128 -15.96 7.46 -5.01
CA SER A 128 -14.68 7.73 -5.65
C SER A 128 -13.58 7.66 -4.60
N ILE A 129 -12.49 6.98 -4.92
CA ILE A 129 -11.32 6.82 -4.05
C ILE A 129 -10.12 7.39 -4.79
N THR A 130 -9.37 8.23 -4.12
CA THR A 130 -8.02 8.62 -4.56
C THR A 130 -7.01 7.83 -3.74
N VAL A 131 -6.23 6.99 -4.39
CA VAL A 131 -5.10 6.27 -3.79
C VAL A 131 -3.85 7.13 -3.95
N THR A 132 -3.27 7.54 -2.83
CA THR A 132 -2.04 8.32 -2.77
C THR A 132 -0.84 7.41 -2.74
N GLU A 133 0.16 7.75 -3.53
CA GLU A 133 1.44 7.05 -3.59
C GLU A 133 2.15 7.08 -2.23
N LEU A 134 2.76 5.95 -1.88
CA LEU A 134 3.57 5.70 -0.71
C LEU A 134 4.81 4.92 -1.16
N ASP A 135 5.88 5.67 -1.36
CA ASP A 135 7.25 5.24 -1.70
C ASP A 135 7.65 3.85 -1.17
N ASP A 136 7.87 2.92 -2.09
CA ASP A 136 8.27 1.53 -1.86
C ASP A 136 9.79 1.36 -2.02
N PRO A 137 10.45 0.54 -1.19
CA PRO A 137 11.86 0.28 -1.39
C PRO A 137 12.11 -0.48 -2.71
N PRO A 138 13.25 -0.23 -3.38
CA PRO A 138 13.62 -0.97 -4.58
C PRO A 138 13.86 -2.44 -4.26
N VAL A 139 13.63 -3.31 -5.25
CA VAL A 139 13.80 -4.76 -5.12
C VAL A 139 14.79 -5.31 -6.14
N PHE A 140 15.67 -6.22 -5.72
CA PHE A 140 16.48 -6.98 -6.69
C PHE A 140 15.59 -7.91 -7.52
N THR A 141 15.83 -7.95 -8.83
CA THR A 141 15.19 -8.88 -9.78
C THR A 141 16.18 -9.91 -10.33
N SER A 142 17.48 -9.64 -10.24
CA SER A 142 18.54 -10.62 -10.53
C SER A 142 18.40 -11.87 -9.67
N PHE A 143 18.72 -13.02 -10.28
CA PHE A 143 18.64 -14.34 -9.65
C PHE A 143 17.24 -14.71 -9.13
N GLY A 144 16.19 -14.10 -9.67
CA GLY A 144 14.80 -14.34 -9.25
C GLY A 144 14.41 -13.58 -7.97
N GLY A 145 15.15 -12.53 -7.61
CA GLY A 145 14.84 -11.68 -6.46
C GLY A 145 15.02 -12.35 -5.10
N VAL A 146 15.85 -13.40 -5.04
CA VAL A 146 16.21 -14.04 -3.78
C VAL A 146 17.19 -13.18 -2.99
N SER A 147 17.09 -13.19 -1.66
CA SER A 147 17.99 -12.41 -0.78
C SER A 147 19.42 -12.96 -0.74
N SER A 148 19.62 -14.22 -1.15
CA SER A 148 20.95 -14.82 -1.27
C SER A 148 21.08 -15.79 -2.43
N THR A 149 22.27 -15.83 -3.03
CA THR A 149 22.59 -16.73 -4.15
C THR A 149 24.06 -17.14 -4.12
N SER A 150 24.39 -18.22 -4.83
CA SER A 150 25.78 -18.67 -5.01
C SER A 150 26.10 -18.78 -6.50
N LEU A 151 27.24 -18.23 -6.89
CA LEU A 151 27.73 -18.20 -8.26
C LEU A 151 29.06 -18.92 -8.35
N SER A 152 29.27 -19.71 -9.41
CA SER A 152 30.59 -20.23 -9.75
C SER A 152 31.17 -19.43 -10.90
N VAL A 153 32.36 -18.89 -10.70
CA VAL A 153 33.09 -18.11 -11.70
C VAL A 153 34.45 -18.75 -11.93
N LYS A 154 35.06 -18.51 -13.09
CA LYS A 154 36.41 -18.99 -13.34
C LYS A 154 37.42 -18.07 -12.67
N GLU A 155 38.56 -18.62 -12.26
CA GLU A 155 39.71 -17.81 -11.90
C GLU A 155 40.25 -16.98 -13.08
N ASN A 156 41.16 -16.05 -12.80
CA ASN A 156 41.85 -15.20 -13.77
C ASN A 156 40.95 -14.22 -14.57
N GLN A 157 39.68 -14.05 -14.17
CA GLN A 157 38.76 -13.03 -14.68
C GLN A 157 38.17 -12.18 -13.54
N LYS A 158 37.75 -10.95 -13.85
CA LYS A 158 37.18 -10.04 -12.83
C LYS A 158 35.66 -10.05 -12.78
N SER A 159 35.00 -10.37 -13.88
CA SER A 159 33.53 -10.31 -13.96
C SER A 159 32.90 -11.36 -13.06
N VAL A 160 31.90 -10.92 -12.27
CA VAL A 160 31.11 -11.78 -11.37
C VAL A 160 29.69 -11.88 -11.90
N ALA A 161 28.96 -10.76 -11.95
CA ALA A 161 27.56 -10.71 -12.37
C ALA A 161 27.13 -9.29 -12.75
N ASP A 162 26.01 -9.21 -13.47
CA ASP A 162 25.23 -7.98 -13.62
C ASP A 162 23.99 -8.11 -12.73
N LEU A 163 23.83 -7.19 -11.77
CA LEU A 163 22.64 -7.11 -10.94
C LEU A 163 21.62 -6.18 -11.56
N ASN A 164 20.34 -6.53 -11.42
CA ASN A 164 19.21 -5.72 -11.85
C ASN A 164 18.24 -5.56 -10.70
N SER A 165 17.57 -4.42 -10.64
CA SER A 165 16.54 -4.09 -9.67
C SER A 165 15.44 -3.27 -10.32
N THR A 166 14.32 -3.19 -9.65
CA THR A 166 13.19 -2.34 -10.03
C THR A 166 12.70 -1.58 -8.81
N ASP A 167 12.04 -0.48 -9.10
CA ASP A 167 11.37 0.37 -8.15
C ASP A 167 9.91 0.48 -8.59
N ALA A 168 8.98 0.52 -7.66
CA ALA A 168 7.55 0.50 -7.96
C ALA A 168 7.08 1.84 -8.55
N GLU A 169 7.60 2.95 -8.02
CA GLU A 169 7.32 4.31 -8.45
C GLU A 169 8.21 4.72 -9.64
N GLY A 170 9.27 3.95 -9.88
CA GLY A 170 10.21 4.16 -10.97
C GLY A 170 11.32 5.14 -10.60
N GLU A 171 11.63 5.25 -9.31
CA GLU A 171 12.70 6.08 -8.79
C GLU A 171 14.08 5.63 -9.30
N ALA A 172 15.00 6.59 -9.33
CA ALA A 172 16.36 6.33 -9.76
C ALA A 172 17.11 5.51 -8.71
N LEU A 173 17.81 4.46 -9.15
CA LEU A 173 18.48 3.50 -8.28
C LEU A 173 19.99 3.59 -8.35
N SER A 174 20.64 3.43 -7.20
CA SER A 174 22.09 3.31 -7.08
C SER A 174 22.50 2.02 -6.38
N TYR A 175 23.48 1.35 -6.97
CA TYR A 175 24.11 0.16 -6.41
C TYR A 175 25.36 0.48 -5.60
N SER A 176 25.55 -0.23 -4.49
CA SER A 176 26.73 -0.15 -3.66
C SER A 176 27.07 -1.52 -3.06
N ILE A 177 28.23 -1.62 -2.41
CA ILE A 177 28.63 -2.80 -1.66
C ILE A 177 28.58 -2.42 -0.17
N ASP A 178 27.90 -3.24 0.63
CA ASP A 178 27.89 -3.07 2.09
C ASP A 178 29.34 -3.17 2.61
N PRO A 179 29.84 -2.34 3.53
CA PRO A 179 31.20 -2.46 4.03
C PRO A 179 31.40 -3.52 5.13
N ALA A 180 30.37 -4.24 5.56
CA ALA A 180 30.40 -5.06 6.78
C ALA A 180 31.21 -6.36 6.70
N LEU A 181 31.31 -7.00 5.53
CA LEU A 181 32.06 -8.25 5.37
C LEU A 181 33.51 -7.98 4.99
N ALA A 182 34.41 -8.87 5.41
CA ALA A 182 35.85 -8.75 5.14
C ALA A 182 36.15 -8.74 3.64
N ASP A 183 35.45 -9.58 2.87
CA ASP A 183 35.69 -9.78 1.44
C ASP A 183 35.09 -8.67 0.57
N ASN A 184 34.18 -7.85 1.09
CA ASN A 184 33.56 -6.74 0.35
C ASN A 184 34.60 -5.78 -0.24
N VAL A 185 35.76 -5.63 0.41
CA VAL A 185 36.86 -4.78 -0.08
C VAL A 185 37.50 -5.30 -1.37
N LEU A 186 37.29 -6.56 -1.73
CA LEU A 186 37.83 -7.23 -2.92
C LEU A 186 37.00 -6.97 -4.18
N PHE A 187 35.82 -6.35 -4.04
CA PHE A 187 34.87 -6.12 -5.13
C PHE A 187 34.69 -4.63 -5.44
N ASP A 188 34.32 -4.36 -6.69
CA ASP A 188 33.74 -3.10 -7.15
C ASP A 188 32.36 -3.39 -7.73
N ILE A 189 31.44 -2.42 -7.60
CA ILE A 189 30.19 -2.39 -8.36
C ILE A 189 30.05 -1.05 -9.08
N ASN A 190 29.54 -1.09 -10.31
CA ASN A 190 29.13 0.13 -10.99
C ASN A 190 27.79 0.60 -10.43
N SER A 191 27.75 1.82 -9.87
CA SER A 191 26.58 2.33 -9.16
C SER A 191 25.31 2.48 -10.01
N THR A 192 25.42 2.53 -11.33
CA THR A 192 24.25 2.73 -12.21
C THR A 192 23.86 1.44 -12.95
N SER A 193 24.84 0.63 -13.36
CA SER A 193 24.59 -0.57 -14.17
C SER A 193 24.55 -1.88 -13.38
N GLY A 194 24.84 -1.85 -12.07
CA GLY A 194 24.85 -3.06 -11.24
C GLY A 194 25.95 -4.07 -11.61
N ASN A 195 26.92 -3.69 -12.46
CA ASN A 195 28.03 -4.57 -12.86
C ASN A 195 28.97 -4.83 -11.67
N LEU A 196 28.89 -6.03 -11.10
CA LEU A 196 29.72 -6.51 -10.00
C LEU A 196 30.96 -7.23 -10.54
N ARG A 197 32.12 -6.87 -9.98
CA ARG A 197 33.40 -7.46 -10.37
C ARG A 197 34.37 -7.53 -9.19
N PHE A 198 35.35 -8.44 -9.28
CA PHE A 198 36.54 -8.35 -8.46
C PHE A 198 37.42 -7.15 -8.85
N LYS A 199 38.09 -6.54 -7.88
CA LYS A 199 39.14 -5.54 -8.11
C LYS A 199 40.37 -6.17 -8.77
N TYR A 200 40.73 -7.38 -8.35
CA TYR A 200 41.83 -8.17 -8.88
C TYR A 200 41.32 -9.54 -9.30
N SER A 201 41.82 -10.08 -10.40
CA SER A 201 41.42 -11.43 -10.82
C SER A 201 41.79 -12.44 -9.73
N PRO A 202 40.88 -13.32 -9.30
CA PRO A 202 41.17 -14.32 -8.29
C PRO A 202 42.11 -15.39 -8.85
N ASN A 203 42.88 -16.01 -7.97
CA ASN A 203 43.82 -17.08 -8.26
C ASN A 203 43.48 -18.26 -7.34
N TYR A 204 43.12 -19.40 -7.93
CA TYR A 204 42.59 -20.53 -7.16
C TYR A 204 43.61 -21.14 -6.19
N GLU A 205 44.89 -21.18 -6.60
CA GLU A 205 45.97 -21.70 -5.77
C GLU A 205 46.43 -20.74 -4.66
N ARG A 206 46.03 -19.46 -4.76
CA ARG A 206 46.37 -18.40 -3.79
C ARG A 206 45.18 -17.44 -3.63
N PRO A 207 44.09 -17.90 -2.98
CA PRO A 207 42.90 -17.10 -2.77
C PRO A 207 43.20 -15.86 -1.92
N SER A 208 42.42 -14.81 -2.17
CA SER A 208 42.55 -13.51 -1.50
C SER A 208 41.39 -13.18 -0.56
N ASP A 209 40.42 -14.09 -0.45
CA ASP A 209 39.35 -14.07 0.55
C ASP A 209 39.94 -14.12 1.97
N SER A 210 39.11 -13.78 2.95
CA SER A 210 39.55 -13.64 4.33
C SER A 210 39.98 -14.97 4.96
N ASP A 211 39.51 -16.11 4.47
CA ASP A 211 39.76 -17.43 5.05
C ASP A 211 40.47 -18.43 4.13
N ALA A 212 40.89 -18.00 2.93
CA ALA A 212 41.66 -18.77 1.96
C ALA A 212 40.95 -20.03 1.44
N ASN A 213 39.62 -20.00 1.27
CA ASN A 213 38.82 -21.18 0.93
C ASN A 213 38.28 -21.19 -0.53
N ASN A 214 38.59 -20.17 -1.34
CA ASN A 214 38.08 -19.94 -2.70
C ASN A 214 36.59 -19.58 -2.80
N THR A 215 35.99 -19.17 -1.69
CA THR A 215 34.59 -18.76 -1.56
C THR A 215 34.57 -17.36 -0.97
N TYR A 216 34.12 -16.41 -1.78
CA TYR A 216 34.11 -15.00 -1.44
C TYR A 216 32.69 -14.56 -1.11
N GLU A 217 32.46 -13.91 0.02
CA GLU A 217 31.15 -13.34 0.34
C GLU A 217 31.08 -11.85 0.04
N VAL A 218 30.06 -11.45 -0.73
CA VAL A 218 29.77 -10.05 -0.99
C VAL A 218 28.30 -9.71 -0.76
N VAL A 219 28.03 -8.57 -0.11
CA VAL A 219 26.66 -8.05 0.05
C VAL A 219 26.52 -6.80 -0.80
N VAL A 220 25.66 -6.90 -1.81
CA VAL A 220 25.30 -5.77 -2.67
C VAL A 220 24.03 -5.12 -2.13
N VAL A 221 24.00 -3.79 -2.17
CA VAL A 221 22.87 -2.97 -1.77
C VAL A 221 22.38 -2.20 -2.98
N VAL A 222 21.06 -2.19 -3.20
CA VAL A 222 20.40 -1.21 -4.06
C VAL A 222 19.61 -0.27 -3.16
N SER A 223 19.70 1.03 -3.43
CA SER A 223 18.86 2.04 -2.78
C SER A 223 18.35 3.03 -3.81
N GLU A 224 17.29 3.75 -3.47
CA GLU A 224 16.95 4.99 -4.15
C GLU A 224 18.08 6.01 -4.06
N ASP A 225 18.24 6.80 -5.13
CA ASP A 225 19.22 7.86 -5.21
C ASP A 225 18.96 8.94 -4.16
N GLY A 226 19.87 9.04 -3.19
CA GLY A 226 19.78 10.03 -2.11
C GLY A 226 18.92 9.60 -0.92
N ASN A 227 18.30 8.41 -0.95
CA ASN A 227 17.54 7.86 0.17
C ASN A 227 18.02 6.45 0.55
N SER A 228 19.06 6.39 1.39
CA SER A 228 19.61 5.10 1.86
C SER A 228 18.73 4.35 2.85
N SER A 229 17.56 4.88 3.21
CA SER A 229 16.59 4.20 4.08
C SER A 229 15.71 3.23 3.30
N GLN A 230 15.44 3.54 2.03
CA GLN A 230 14.76 2.67 1.09
C GLN A 230 15.80 1.87 0.32
N LYS A 231 15.89 0.59 0.66
CA LYS A 231 16.92 -0.28 0.11
C LYS A 231 16.55 -1.74 0.21
N ASP A 232 17.18 -2.51 -0.66
CA ASP A 232 17.23 -3.96 -0.59
C ASP A 232 18.68 -4.44 -0.65
N THR A 233 18.92 -5.64 -0.12
CA THR A 233 20.25 -6.23 -0.01
C THR A 233 20.25 -7.64 -0.55
N GLN A 234 21.25 -7.97 -1.36
CA GLN A 234 21.46 -9.31 -1.89
C GLN A 234 22.85 -9.83 -1.52
N ALA A 235 22.88 -10.94 -0.78
CA ALA A 235 24.11 -11.65 -0.44
C ALA A 235 24.51 -12.60 -1.58
N ILE A 236 25.74 -12.49 -2.05
CA ILE A 236 26.28 -13.30 -3.13
C ILE A 236 27.51 -14.03 -2.62
N THR A 237 27.46 -15.35 -2.68
CA THR A 237 28.62 -16.21 -2.47
C THR A 237 29.25 -16.51 -3.83
N VAL A 238 30.50 -16.14 -4.02
CA VAL A 238 31.24 -16.35 -5.28
C VAL A 238 32.27 -17.45 -5.08
N ILE A 239 32.10 -18.56 -5.76
CA ILE A 239 33.00 -19.72 -5.73
C ILE A 239 33.90 -19.65 -6.96
N VAL A 240 35.21 -19.59 -6.74
CA VAL A 240 36.25 -19.59 -7.78
C VAL A 240 36.79 -21.00 -7.98
#